data_AF-A0A644WYH2-F1
#
_entry.id   AF-A0A644WYH2-F1
#
_cell.length_a   1.000
_cell.length_b   1.000
_cell.length_c   1.000
_cell.angle_alpha   90.00
_cell.angle_beta   90.00
_cell.angle_gamma   90.00
#
_symmetry.space_group_name_H-M   'P 1'
#
loop_
_entity.id
_entity.type
_entity.pdbx_description
1 polymer ?
#
loop_
_entity_poly.entity_id
_entity_poly.type
_entity_poly.pdbx_seq_one_letter_code
_entity_poly.pdbx_strand_id
1 'polypeptide(L)' 'MANSNQTIVPSAREALNRFKMESASEVGVSLKQGYNGDLTSKQAGSIGGQMVKKMIQAYENGMK' A
#
# COMPACT_ATOMS: atom_id res chain seq x y z
N MET A 1 12.40 -19.31 7.33
CA MET A 1 12.02 -19.03 5.93
C MET A 1 11.92 -17.52 5.76
N ALA A 2 12.82 -16.89 5.01
CA ALA A 2 12.75 -15.46 4.75
C ALA A 2 11.56 -15.18 3.81
N ASN A 3 10.47 -14.65 4.36
CA ASN A 3 9.31 -14.21 3.60
C ASN A 3 9.72 -12.97 2.77
N SER A 4 10.33 -13.24 1.62
CA SER A 4 10.87 -12.21 0.76
C SER A 4 9.74 -11.70 -0.12
N ASN A 5 8.97 -10.76 0.41
CA ASN A 5 7.97 -9.99 -0.33
C ASN A 5 8.72 -9.03 -1.28
N GLN A 6 9.40 -9.61 -2.29
CA GLN A 6 10.23 -8.88 -3.23
C GLN A 6 9.34 -8.10 -4.19
N THR A 7 9.57 -6.80 -4.25
CA THR A 7 8.94 -5.94 -5.26
C THR A 7 9.48 -6.34 -6.63
N ILE A 8 8.59 -6.62 -7.58
CA ILE A 8 8.93 -6.99 -8.97
C ILE A 8 9.85 -5.94 -9.62
N VAL A 9 9.65 -4.68 -9.26
CA VAL A 9 10.53 -3.57 -9.64
C VAL A 9 11.25 -3.07 -8.39
N PRO A 10 12.53 -3.43 -8.17
CA PRO A 10 13.27 -3.09 -6.95
C PRO A 10 13.39 -1.57 -6.72
N SER A 11 13.57 -0.80 -7.78
CA SER A 11 13.66 0.67 -7.72
C SER A 11 12.36 1.33 -7.26
N ALA A 12 11.20 0.68 -7.45
CA ALA A 12 9.90 1.20 -7.03
C ALA A 12 9.62 1.01 -5.52
N ARG A 13 10.50 0.32 -4.79
CA ARG A 13 10.23 -0.07 -3.40
C ARG A 13 10.00 1.12 -2.46
N GLU A 14 10.76 2.20 -2.62
CA GLU A 14 10.56 3.40 -1.80
C GLU A 14 9.24 4.10 -2.15
N ALA A 15 8.96 4.27 -3.45
CA ALA A 15 7.70 4.85 -3.93
C ALA A 15 6.48 4.06 -3.43
N LEU A 16 6.53 2.72 -3.50
CA LEU A 16 5.47 1.85 -3.00
C LEU A 16 5.29 1.95 -1.48
N ASN A 17 6.38 2.14 -0.72
CA ASN A 17 6.29 2.36 0.71
C ASN A 17 5.60 3.70 1.03
N ARG A 18 5.97 4.78 0.35
CA ARG A 18 5.32 6.09 0.49
C ARG A 18 3.84 5.99 0.15
N PHE A 19 3.52 5.38 -0.99
CA PHE A 19 2.15 5.17 -1.46
C PHE A 19 1.29 4.41 -0.45
N LYS A 20 1.82 3.34 0.15
CA LYS A 20 1.14 2.59 1.22
C LYS A 20 0.86 3.47 2.44
N MET A 21 1.82 4.30 2.86
CA MET A 21 1.65 5.20 4.01
C MET A 21 0.58 6.25 3.73
N GLU A 22 0.56 6.83 2.53
CA GLU A 22 -0.48 7.77 2.10
C GLU A 22 -1.87 7.13 2.08
N SER A 23 -2.00 5.95 1.47
CA SER A 23 -3.26 5.20 1.45
C SER A 23 -3.74 4.85 2.86
N ALA A 24 -2.82 4.56 3.78
CA ALA A 24 -3.17 4.30 5.18
C ALA A 24 -3.70 5.55 5.89
N SER A 25 -3.05 6.68 5.70
CA SER A 25 -3.51 7.97 6.23
C SER A 25 -4.92 8.33 5.71
N GLU A 26 -5.21 8.08 4.44
CA GLU A 26 -6.52 8.37 3.84
C GLU A 26 -7.67 7.50 4.38
N VAL A 27 -7.40 6.24 4.70
CA VAL A 27 -8.40 5.37 5.34
C VAL A 27 -8.47 5.56 6.86
N GLY A 28 -7.69 6.48 7.42
CA GLY A 28 -7.63 6.71 8.86
C GLY A 28 -7.00 5.54 9.64
N VAL A 29 -6.18 4.72 8.99
CA VAL A 29 -5.47 3.61 9.63
C VAL A 29 -4.02 4.03 9.88
N SER A 30 -3.60 3.99 11.14
CA SER A 30 -2.21 4.29 11.50
C SER A 30 -1.31 3.10 11.18
N LEU A 31 -0.51 3.22 10.13
CA LEU A 31 0.51 2.25 9.78
C LEU A 31 1.84 2.66 10.40
N LYS A 32 2.51 1.75 11.11
CA LYS A 32 3.83 1.98 11.69
C LYS A 32 4.92 1.52 10.71
N GLN A 33 6.05 2.22 10.71
CA GLN A 33 7.25 1.78 9.99
C GLN A 33 7.87 0.59 10.74
N GLY A 34 7.42 -0.63 10.44
CA GLY A 34 7.85 -1.83 11.12
C GLY A 34 6.76 -2.89 11.20
N TYR A 35 6.70 -3.59 12.34
CA TYR A 35 5.68 -4.60 12.58
C TYR A 35 4.31 -3.96 12.81
N ASN A 36 3.31 -4.44 12.06
CA ASN A 36 1.92 -3.97 12.13
C ASN A 36 0.97 -5.14 12.48
N GLY A 37 1.43 -6.11 13.28
CA GLY A 37 0.60 -7.26 13.65
C GLY A 37 -0.57 -6.94 14.56
N ASP A 38 -0.61 -5.73 15.13
CA ASP A 38 -1.74 -5.17 15.86
C ASP A 38 -2.88 -4.68 14.95
N LEU A 39 -2.65 -4.53 13.63
CA LEU A 39 -3.71 -4.15 12.70
C LEU A 39 -4.68 -5.31 12.47
N THR A 40 -5.96 -5.00 12.56
CA THR A 40 -7.01 -5.97 12.18
C THR A 40 -6.94 -6.24 10.67
N SER A 41 -7.34 -7.45 10.24
CA SER A 41 -7.40 -7.82 8.82
C SER A 41 -8.25 -6.85 8.01
N LYS A 42 -9.31 -6.29 8.61
CA LYS A 42 -10.16 -5.27 7.99
C LYS A 42 -9.38 -3.98 7.71
N GLN A 43 -8.60 -3.49 8.68
CA GLN A 43 -7.79 -2.28 8.52
C GLN A 43 -6.71 -2.47 7.45
N ALA A 44 -5.95 -3.57 7.53
CA ALA A 44 -4.94 -3.89 6.52
C ALA A 44 -5.55 -4.03 5.11
N GLY A 45 -6.72 -4.69 5.02
CA GLY A 45 -7.48 -4.81 3.78
C GLY A 45 -7.96 -3.47 3.23
N SER A 46 -8.44 -2.56 4.07
CA SER A 46 -8.87 -1.21 3.66
C SER A 46 -7.72 -0.40 3.05
N ILE A 47 -6.51 -0.50 3.61
CA ILE A 47 -5.32 0.16 3.05
C ILE A 47 -5.00 -0.38 1.66
N GLY A 48 -4.92 -1.71 1.52
CA GLY A 48 -4.66 -2.35 0.23
C GLY A 48 -5.73 -2.03 -0.81
N GLY A 49 -7.00 -1.98 -0.41
CA GLY A 49 -8.10 -1.57 -1.26
C GLY A 49 -7.97 -0.14 -1.79
N GLN A 50 -7.57 0.83 -0.96
CA GLN A 50 -7.32 2.20 -1.44
C GLN A 50 -6.13 2.29 -2.37
N MET A 51 -5.05 1.55 -2.07
CA MET A 51 -3.89 1.48 -2.97
C MET A 51 -4.32 1.04 -4.37
N VAL A 52 -5.08 -0.07 -4.48
CA VAL A 52 -5.57 -0.57 -5.77
C VAL A 52 -6.52 0.43 -6.43
N LYS A 53 -7.44 1.05 -5.69
CA LYS A 53 -8.37 2.05 -6.22
C LYS A 53 -7.62 3.22 -6.89
N LYS A 54 -6.60 3.75 -6.22
CA LYS A 54 -5.74 4.81 -6.76
C LYS A 54 -4.95 4.37 -7.99
N MET A 55 -4.42 3.14 -7.98
CA MET A 55 -3.70 2.59 -9.14
C MET A 55 -4.61 2.50 -10.36
N ILE A 56 -5.85 2.02 -10.19
CA ILE A 56 -6.84 1.96 -11.27
C ILE A 56 -7.18 3.36 -11.76
N GLN A 57 -7.47 4.30 -10.86
CA GLN A 57 -7.77 5.68 -11.24
C GLN A 57 -6.62 6.35 -12.02
N ALA A 58 -5.38 6.15 -11.58
CA ALA A 58 -4.21 6.68 -12.29
C ALA A 58 -4.06 6.05 -13.69
N TYR A 59 -4.30 4.75 -13.80
CA TYR A 59 -4.30 4.03 -15.07
C TYR A 59 -5.40 4.54 -16.01
N GLU A 60 -6.65 4.65 -15.54
CA GLU A 60 -7.78 5.19 -16.31
C GLU A 60 -7.52 6.62 -16.80
N ASN A 61 -6.91 7.46 -15.95
CA ASN A 61 -6.55 8.83 -16.33
C ASN A 61 -5.43 8.90 -17.38
N GLY A 62 -4.51 7.93 -17.40
CA GLY A 62 -3.45 7.84 -18.41
C GLY A 62 -3.91 7.24 -19.74
N MET A 63 -5.10 6.64 -19.79
CA MET A 63 -5.73 6.15 -21.02
C MET A 63 -6.58 7.21 -21.73
N LYS A 64 -6.83 8.35 -21.08
CA LYS A 64 -7.49 9.52 -21.67
C LYS A 64 -6.48 10.36 -22.43
#